data_AF-A0A354P628-F1
#
_entry.id   AF-A0A354P628-F1
#
_cell.length_a   1.000
_cell.length_b   1.000
_cell.length_c   1.000
_cell.angle_alpha   90.00
_cell.angle_beta   90.00
_cell.angle_gamma   90.00
#
_symmetry.space_group_name_H-M   'P 1'
#
loop_
_entity.id
_entity.type
_entity.pdbx_description
1 polymer ?
#
loop_
_entity_poly.entity_id
_entity_poly.type
_entity_poly.pdbx_seq_one_letter_code
_entity_poly.pdbx_strand_id
1 'polypeptide(L)'
;MSKSSASDSAIVWSQKEFGILKTRLIQTDFELRRLLALPLIYATVLTTDPRQTTDNADVKVTILHDGQIFEVHASPSMTLKPGDNVKVDLATRKICD
;
A
#
# COMPACT_ATOMS: atom_id res chain seq x y z
N MET A 1 9.86 -47.26 32.68
CA MET A 1 10.30 -46.03 32.01
C MET A 1 10.27 -46.28 30.51
N SER A 2 9.20 -45.86 29.83
CA SER A 2 9.01 -46.09 28.39
C SER A 2 9.54 -44.89 27.61
N LYS A 3 10.63 -45.05 26.88
CA LYS A 3 11.14 -44.03 25.95
C LYS A 3 10.30 -44.08 24.68
N SER A 4 9.48 -43.06 24.44
CA SER A 4 8.84 -42.85 23.13
C SER A 4 9.89 -42.33 22.16
N SER A 5 10.35 -43.18 21.24
CA SER A 5 11.15 -42.75 20.09
C SER A 5 10.23 -42.03 19.10
N ALA A 6 10.00 -40.73 19.31
CA ALA A 6 9.56 -39.86 18.24
C ALA A 6 10.71 -39.80 17.25
N SER A 7 10.57 -40.52 16.13
CA SER A 7 11.47 -40.41 14.99
C SER A 7 11.32 -39.01 14.42
N ASP A 8 12.18 -38.09 14.86
CA ASP A 8 12.41 -36.81 14.21
C ASP A 8 12.92 -37.09 12.80
N SER A 9 11.99 -37.24 11.85
CA SER A 9 12.31 -37.33 10.44
C SER A 9 12.80 -35.96 9.97
N ALA A 10 14.12 -35.75 10.06
CA ALA A 10 14.76 -34.58 9.50
C ALA A 10 14.44 -34.52 7.99
N ILE A 11 13.75 -33.47 7.56
CA ILE A 11 13.48 -33.22 6.15
C ILE A 11 14.80 -32.74 5.53
N VAL A 12 15.47 -33.64 4.79
CA VAL A 12 16.71 -33.33 4.08
C VAL A 12 16.35 -32.94 2.66
N TRP A 13 16.49 -31.66 2.31
CA TRP A 13 16.31 -31.21 0.93
C TRP A 13 17.59 -31.38 0.12
N SER A 14 17.44 -31.76 -1.15
CA SER A 14 18.55 -31.68 -2.10
C SER A 14 18.90 -30.21 -2.37
N GLN A 15 20.15 -29.96 -2.75
CA GLN A 15 20.61 -28.61 -3.09
C GLN A 15 19.82 -27.98 -4.24
N LYS A 16 19.32 -28.81 -5.17
CA LYS A 16 18.45 -28.38 -6.26
C LYS A 16 17.08 -27.91 -5.75
N GLU A 17 16.45 -28.68 -4.87
CA GLU A 17 15.15 -28.32 -4.28
C GLU A 17 15.25 -27.05 -3.43
N PHE A 18 16.31 -26.94 -2.63
CA PHE A 18 16.59 -25.73 -1.86
C PHE A 18 16.80 -24.51 -2.77
N GLY A 19 17.54 -24.68 -3.87
CA GLY A 19 17.75 -23.63 -4.86
C GLY A 19 16.45 -23.15 -5.49
N ILE A 20 15.55 -24.07 -5.86
CA ILE A 20 14.23 -23.74 -6.43
C ILE A 20 13.38 -22.97 -5.40
N LEU A 21 13.33 -23.45 -4.16
CA LEU A 21 12.58 -22.79 -3.08
C LEU A 21 13.11 -21.39 -2.80
N LYS A 22 14.43 -21.22 -2.73
CA LYS A 22 15.07 -19.91 -2.53
C LYS A 22 14.72 -18.94 -3.65
N THR A 23 14.78 -19.37 -4.91
CA THR A 23 14.41 -18.52 -6.05
C THR A 23 12.94 -18.12 -6.00
N ARG A 24 12.04 -19.05 -5.70
CA ARG A 24 10.61 -18.75 -5.55
C ARG A 24 10.37 -17.76 -4.42
N LEU A 25 11.03 -17.94 -3.27
CA LEU A 25 10.91 -17.03 -2.13
C LEU A 25 11.32 -15.60 -2.50
N ILE A 26 12.43 -15.44 -3.22
CA ILE A 26 12.91 -14.13 -3.69
C ILE A 26 11.91 -13.50 -4.67
N GLN A 27 11.38 -14.28 -5.61
CA GLN A 27 10.37 -13.80 -6.56
C GLN A 27 9.09 -13.35 -5.84
N THR A 28 8.62 -14.13 -4.86
CA THR A 28 7.44 -13.77 -4.07
C THR A 28 7.69 -12.52 -3.24
N ASP A 29 8.85 -12.39 -2.58
CA ASP A 29 9.20 -11.19 -1.82
C ASP A 29 9.26 -9.95 -2.73
N PHE A 30 9.82 -10.08 -3.92
CA PHE A 30 9.85 -9.01 -4.91
C PHE A 30 8.45 -8.58 -5.35
N GLU A 31 7.58 -9.53 -5.70
CA GLU A 31 6.21 -9.23 -6.11
C GLU A 31 5.39 -8.60 -4.96
N LEU A 32 5.56 -9.08 -3.72
CA LEU A 32 4.93 -8.49 -2.54
C LEU A 32 5.39 -7.05 -2.33
N ARG A 33 6.70 -6.78 -2.40
CA ARG A 33 7.22 -5.40 -2.32
C ARG A 33 6.68 -4.54 -3.44
N ARG A 34 6.58 -5.05 -4.67
CA ARG A 34 6.03 -4.30 -5.80
C ARG A 34 4.55 -3.96 -5.58
N LEU A 35 3.75 -4.92 -5.10
CA LEU A 35 2.33 -4.72 -4.83
C LEU A 35 2.11 -3.75 -3.67
N LEU A 36 2.90 -3.86 -2.60
CA LEU A 36 2.83 -2.98 -1.44
C LEU A 36 3.45 -1.60 -1.69
N ALA A 37 4.34 -1.47 -2.69
CA ALA A 37 4.91 -0.20 -3.11
C ALA A 37 3.91 0.68 -3.87
N LEU A 38 2.71 0.20 -4.17
CA LEU A 38 1.60 1.02 -4.66
C LEU A 38 0.63 1.25 -3.50
N PRO A 39 0.90 2.21 -2.58
CA PRO A 39 0.02 2.49 -1.46
C PRO A 39 -1.17 3.34 -1.93
N LEU A 40 -1.93 2.79 -2.88
CA LEU A 40 -3.18 3.33 -3.36
C LEU A 40 -4.24 2.96 -2.34
N ILE A 41 -4.70 3.94 -1.59
CA ILE A 41 -5.75 3.79 -0.60
C ILE A 41 -7.04 4.44 -1.10
N TYR A 42 -8.16 4.03 -0.51
CA TYR A 42 -9.40 4.79 -0.61
C TYR A 42 -9.59 5.59 0.68
N ALA A 43 -9.89 6.87 0.52
CA ALA A 43 -10.07 7.80 1.61
C ALA A 43 -11.27 8.71 1.37
N THR A 44 -11.90 9.17 2.44
CA THR A 44 -13.04 10.08 2.37
C THR A 44 -12.58 11.52 2.46
N VAL A 45 -13.00 12.37 1.54
CA VAL A 45 -12.70 13.81 1.56
C VAL A 45 -13.43 14.46 2.73
N LEU A 46 -12.69 15.20 3.57
CA LEU A 46 -13.27 15.97 4.69
C LEU A 46 -13.48 17.43 4.31
N THR A 47 -12.46 18.06 3.73
CA THR A 47 -12.52 19.46 3.31
C THR A 47 -11.59 19.69 2.14
N THR A 48 -12.01 20.57 1.25
CA THR A 48 -11.18 21.17 0.20
C THR A 48 -10.93 22.61 0.62
N ASP A 49 -9.70 23.11 0.58
CA ASP A 49 -9.45 24.53 0.83
C ASP A 49 -9.50 25.29 -0.50
N PRO A 50 -10.61 25.99 -0.81
CA PRO A 50 -10.77 26.66 -2.11
C PRO A 50 -9.93 27.94 -2.24
N ARG A 51 -9.19 28.36 -1.20
CA ARG A 51 -8.46 29.64 -1.20
C ARG A 51 -7.10 29.57 -1.91
N GLN A 52 -6.64 28.39 -2.33
CA GLN A 52 -5.40 28.23 -3.09
C GLN A 52 -5.67 28.13 -4.59
N THR A 53 -6.12 29.24 -5.19
CA THR A 53 -6.11 29.43 -6.65
C THR A 53 -4.92 30.31 -7.01
N THR A 54 -3.73 29.75 -7.05
CA THR A 54 -2.61 30.37 -7.79
C THR A 54 -2.33 29.50 -9.00
N ASP A 55 -2.42 30.11 -10.17
CA ASP A 55 -2.26 29.54 -11.50
C ASP A 55 -1.29 28.33 -11.52
N ASN A 56 -1.85 27.13 -11.75
CA ASN A 56 -1.15 25.84 -11.89
C ASN A 56 -0.67 25.11 -10.62
N ALA A 57 -1.07 25.51 -9.40
CA ALA A 57 -0.74 24.77 -8.18
C ALA A 57 -1.84 23.75 -7.81
N ASP A 58 -1.43 22.53 -7.43
CA ASP A 58 -2.32 21.47 -6.94
C ASP A 58 -3.20 21.95 -5.76
N VAL A 59 -4.48 21.54 -5.73
CA VAL A 59 -5.43 21.92 -4.66
C VAL A 59 -5.19 21.06 -3.42
N LYS A 60 -5.06 21.69 -2.25
CA LYS A 60 -4.95 20.97 -0.99
C LYS A 60 -6.30 20.42 -0.55
N VAL A 61 -6.29 19.14 -0.21
CA VAL A 61 -7.46 18.38 0.23
C VAL A 61 -7.12 17.62 1.49
N THR A 62 -8.00 17.69 2.47
CA THR A 62 -7.92 16.88 3.68
C THR A 62 -8.77 15.64 3.53
N ILE A 63 -8.19 14.47 3.79
CA ILE A 63 -8.84 13.17 3.67
C ILE A 63 -8.83 12.42 5.00
N LEU A 64 -9.76 11.49 5.17
CA LEU A 64 -9.85 10.53 6.27
C LEU A 64 -9.63 9.12 5.73
N HIS A 65 -8.67 8.40 6.31
CA HIS A 65 -8.42 6.99 6.03
C HIS A 65 -8.09 6.27 7.34
N ASP A 66 -8.79 5.17 7.63
CA ASP A 66 -8.60 4.35 8.83
C ASP A 66 -8.57 5.14 10.16
N GLY A 67 -9.44 6.16 10.26
CA GLY A 67 -9.53 7.03 11.44
C GLY A 67 -8.41 8.06 11.57
N GLN A 68 -7.49 8.12 10.59
CA GLN A 68 -6.41 9.09 10.52
C GLN A 68 -6.66 10.13 9.43
N ILE A 69 -6.25 11.36 9.70
CA ILE A 69 -6.44 12.50 8.79
C ILE A 69 -5.12 12.79 8.07
N PHE A 70 -5.19 12.94 6.75
CA PHE A 70 -4.04 13.26 5.91
C PHE A 70 -4.34 14.48 5.04
N GLU A 71 -3.29 15.25 4.73
CA GLU A 71 -3.33 16.31 3.71
C GLU A 71 -2.71 15.79 2.43
N VAL A 72 -3.44 15.94 1.33
CA VAL A 72 -3.09 15.47 -0.01
C VAL A 72 -3.40 16.54 -1.05
N HIS A 73 -2.94 16.30 -2.28
CA HIS A 73 -3.05 17.22 -3.40
C HIS A 73 -3.96 16.64 -4.47
N ALA A 74 -4.88 17.46 -4.99
CA ALA A 74 -5.75 17.13 -6.11
C ALA A 74 -5.40 17.96 -7.34
N SER A 75 -5.71 17.43 -8.53
CA SER A 75 -5.64 18.23 -9.75
C SER A 75 -6.57 19.45 -9.64
N PRO A 76 -6.17 20.63 -10.13
CA PRO A 76 -7.04 21.82 -10.15
C PRO A 76 -8.35 21.62 -10.92
N SER A 77 -8.38 20.69 -11.88
CA SER A 77 -9.57 20.35 -12.65
C SER A 77 -10.55 19.43 -11.90
N MET A 78 -10.13 18.83 -10.78
CA MET A 78 -10.94 17.88 -10.02
C MET A 78 -11.95 18.63 -9.14
N THR A 79 -13.24 18.35 -9.34
CA THR A 79 -14.29 18.86 -8.46
C THR A 79 -14.55 17.85 -7.36
N LEU A 80 -14.08 18.16 -6.15
CA LEU A 80 -14.19 17.29 -4.98
C LEU A 80 -15.11 17.91 -3.92
N LYS A 81 -15.93 17.09 -3.28
CA LYS A 81 -16.85 17.48 -2.22
C LYS A 81 -16.53 16.72 -0.92
N PRO A 82 -16.77 17.32 0.24
CA PRO A 82 -16.79 16.58 1.51
C PRO A 82 -17.72 15.37 1.43
N GLY A 83 -17.23 14.21 1.84
CA GLY A 83 -17.93 12.91 1.75
C GLY A 83 -17.58 12.08 0.53
N ASP A 84 -16.90 12.63 -0.48
CA ASP A 84 -16.46 11.86 -1.65
C ASP A 84 -15.41 10.82 -1.24
N ASN A 85 -15.51 9.59 -1.78
CA ASN A 85 -14.48 8.58 -1.65
C ASN A 85 -13.53 8.67 -2.84
N VAL A 86 -12.27 8.95 -2.56
CA VAL A 86 -11.23 9.19 -3.55
C VAL A 86 -10.12 8.15 -3.43
N LYS A 87 -9.51 7.82 -4.56
CA LYS A 87 -8.31 6.99 -4.60
C LYS A 87 -7.10 7.90 -4.42
N VAL A 88 -6.20 7.53 -3.52
CA VAL A 88 -5.06 8.35 -3.14
C VAL A 88 -3.80 7.53 -3.19
N ASP A 89 -2.79 8.03 -3.88
CA ASP A 89 -1.44 7.51 -3.78
C ASP A 89 -0.75 8.14 -2.57
N LEU A 90 -0.52 7.36 -1.52
CA LEU A 90 0.16 7.84 -0.31
C LEU A 90 1.64 8.16 -0.54
N ALA A 91 2.28 7.58 -1.56
CA ALA A 91 3.68 7.85 -1.85
C ALA A 91 3.88 9.27 -2.37
N THR A 92 2.98 9.71 -3.26
CA THR A 92 2.99 11.06 -3.83
C THR A 92 2.08 12.04 -3.10
N ARG A 93 1.22 11.53 -2.20
CA ARG A 93 0.13 12.27 -1.55
C ARG A 93 -0.76 12.97 -2.58
N LYS A 94 -1.07 12.29 -3.68
CA LYS A 94 -1.95 12.80 -4.74
C LYS A 94 -3.21 11.98 -4.86
N ILE A 95 -4.32 12.67 -5.12
CA ILE A 95 -5.56 12.03 -5.55
C ILE A 95 -5.39 11.58 -6.99
N CYS A 96 -5.72 10.32 -7.25
CA CYS A 96 -5.69 9.73 -8.58
C CYS A 96 -7.07 9.88 -9.24
N ASP A 97 -7.07 10.10 -10.56
CA ASP A 97 -8.26 9.98 -11.41
C ASP A 97 -8.81 8.54 -11.47
#